data_AF-A0A382ZIQ9-F1
#
_entry.id   AF-A0A382ZIQ9-F1
#
_cell.length_a   1.000
_cell.length_b   1.000
_cell.length_c   1.000
_cell.angle_alpha   90.00
_cell.angle_beta   90.00
_cell.angle_gamma   90.00
#
_symmetry.space_group_name_H-M   'P 1'
#
loop_
_entity.id
_entity.type
_entity.pdbx_description
1 polymer ?
#
loop_
_entity_poly.entity_id
_entity_poly.type
_entity_poly.pdbx_seq_one_letter_code
_entity_poly.pdbx_strand_id
1 'polypeptide(L)' 'MAEGQEVRVMAISAFPSPKLIEVAGKFGNLDGVWIDQEHSGLPNQELELLLLACRAAGLDAFARVAPTDYATV' A
#
# COMPACT_ATOMS: atom_id res chain seq x y z
N MET A 1 8.39 -12.40 -6.46
CA MET A 1 9.72 -11.76 -6.25
C MET A 1 10.88 -12.75 -6.29
N ALA A 2 10.94 -13.77 -5.41
CA ALA A 2 12.07 -14.71 -5.39
C ALA A 2 12.25 -15.55 -6.66
N GLU A 3 11.15 -15.81 -7.39
CA GLU A 3 11.15 -16.61 -8.63
C GLU A 3 11.41 -15.79 -9.90
N GLY A 4 11.74 -14.49 -9.77
CA GLY A 4 11.97 -13.61 -10.93
C GLY A 4 10.72 -13.22 -11.72
N GLN A 5 9.54 -13.51 -11.18
CA GLN A 5 8.26 -13.08 -11.76
C GLN A 5 8.07 -11.57 -11.61
N GLU A 6 7.51 -10.94 -12.66
CA GLU A 6 7.04 -9.56 -12.59
C GLU A 6 5.95 -9.41 -11.53
N VAL A 7 6.00 -8.32 -10.77
CA VAL A 7 5.01 -7.98 -9.74
C VAL A 7 4.42 -6.62 -10.06
N ARG A 8 3.10 -6.55 -10.23
CA ARG A 8 2.36 -5.33 -10.55
C ARG A 8 1.74 -4.77 -9.28
N VAL A 9 2.14 -3.55 -8.94
CA VAL A 9 1.74 -2.91 -7.70
C VAL A 9 1.11 -1.55 -8.01
N MET A 10 0.01 -1.23 -7.35
CA MET A 10 -0.57 0.12 -7.37
C MET A 10 -0.03 0.94 -6.20
N ALA A 11 0.34 2.20 -6.45
CA ALA A 11 0.70 3.12 -5.38
C ALA A 11 -0.52 3.87 -4.85
N ILE A 12 -0.61 4.01 -3.53
CA ILE A 12 -1.56 4.88 -2.85
C ILE A 12 -0.79 5.86 -1.97
N SER A 13 -1.05 7.16 -2.16
CA SER A 13 -0.46 8.25 -1.39
C SER A 13 -1.51 9.34 -1.13
N ALA A 14 -1.72 10.26 -2.07
CA ALA A 14 -2.58 11.43 -1.90
C ALA A 14 -4.08 11.13 -1.66
N PHE A 15 -4.58 9.97 -2.10
CA PHE A 15 -5.98 9.58 -1.95
C PHE A 15 -6.11 8.19 -1.32
N PRO A 16 -5.80 8.06 -0.01
CA PRO A 16 -5.90 6.78 0.67
C PRO A 16 -7.37 6.41 0.90
N SER A 17 -7.85 5.39 0.18
CA SER A 17 -9.22 4.92 0.31
C SER A 17 -9.31 3.40 0.24
N PRO A 18 -9.93 2.74 1.24
CA PRO A 18 -10.26 1.32 1.15
C PRO A 18 -11.06 0.97 -0.10
N LYS A 19 -11.92 1.89 -0.56
CA LYS A 19 -12.75 1.66 -1.74
C LYS A 19 -11.93 1.54 -3.02
N LEU A 20 -10.87 2.35 -3.16
CA LEU A 20 -9.97 2.28 -4.31
C LEU A 20 -9.22 0.94 -4.33
N ILE A 21 -8.83 0.43 -3.15
CA ILE A 21 -8.18 -0.88 -3.01
C ILE A 21 -9.13 -2.01 -3.42
N GLU A 22 -10.39 -1.99 -2.95
CA GLU A 22 -11.39 -2.99 -3.36
C GLU A 22 -11.61 -2.99 -4.88
N VAL A 23 -11.74 -1.81 -5.47
CA VAL A 23 -11.90 -1.65 -6.92
C VAL A 23 -10.68 -2.19 -7.67
N ALA A 24 -9.47 -1.86 -7.21
CA ALA A 24 -8.21 -2.37 -7.75
C ALA A 24 -8.15 -3.91 -7.70
N GLY A 25 -8.55 -4.52 -6.59
CA GLY A 25 -8.64 -5.98 -6.46
C GLY A 25 -9.65 -6.62 -7.41
N LYS A 26 -10.76 -5.92 -7.72
CA LYS A 26 -11.75 -6.40 -8.69
C LYS A 26 -11.25 -6.37 -10.14
N PHE A 27 -10.33 -5.47 -10.49
CA PHE A 27 -9.71 -5.48 -11.82
C PHE A 27 -8.79 -6.69 -12.03
N GLY A 28 -8.25 -7.28 -10.95
CA GLY A 28 -7.57 -8.57 -10.96
C GLY A 28 -6.22 -8.61 -11.67
N ASN A 29 -5.62 -7.46 -11.96
CA ASN A 29 -4.36 -7.33 -12.70
C ASN A 29 -3.19 -6.84 -11.83
N LEU A 30 -3.39 -6.78 -10.52
CA LEU A 30 -2.42 -6.32 -9.53
C LEU A 30 -2.13 -7.44 -8.55
N ASP A 31 -0.87 -7.53 -8.14
CA ASP A 31 -0.38 -8.45 -7.12
C ASP A 31 -0.39 -7.80 -5.73
N GLY A 32 -0.33 -6.47 -5.67
CA GLY A 32 -0.37 -5.76 -4.39
C GLY A 32 -0.51 -4.23 -4.44
N VAL A 33 -0.39 -3.63 -3.26
CA VAL A 33 -0.47 -2.19 -3.04
C VAL A 33 0.75 -1.67 -2.29
N TRP A 34 1.35 -0.60 -2.81
CA TRP A 34 2.38 0.18 -2.14
C TRP A 34 1.72 1.39 -1.46
N ILE A 35 1.75 1.42 -0.12
CA ILE A 35 1.15 2.49 0.67
C ILE A 35 2.25 3.47 1.09
N ASP A 36 2.17 4.70 0.61
CA ASP A 36 3.14 5.75 0.88
C ASP A 36 2.74 6.55 2.11
N GLN A 37 3.19 6.14 3.30
CA GLN A 37 2.94 6.88 4.54
C GLN A 37 3.89 8.09 4.69
N GLU A 38 5.09 8.00 4.12
CA GLU A 38 6.14 9.02 4.18
C GLU A 38 5.70 10.40 3.68
N HIS A 39 4.88 10.44 2.62
CA HIS A 39 4.46 11.72 1.99
C HIS A 39 2.97 12.03 2.12
N SER A 40 2.15 11.13 2.66
CA SER A 40 0.69 11.31 2.73
C SER A 40 0.20 11.83 4.08
N GLY A 41 1.05 11.83 5.12
CA GLY A 41 0.63 12.14 6.48
C GLY A 41 -0.37 11.13 7.06
N LEU A 42 -0.47 9.94 6.46
CA LEU A 42 -1.41 8.88 6.82
C LEU A 42 -1.18 8.39 8.27
N PRO A 43 -2.17 8.54 9.18
CA PRO A 43 -2.08 8.00 10.53
C PRO A 43 -1.97 6.47 10.52
N ASN A 44 -1.32 5.88 11.52
CA ASN A 44 -1.18 4.42 11.64
C ASN A 44 -2.54 3.69 11.64
N GLN A 45 -3.55 4.28 12.26
CA GLN A 45 -4.91 3.70 12.27
C GLN A 45 -5.52 3.62 10.86
N GLU A 46 -5.27 4.62 10.01
CA GLU A 46 -5.73 4.57 8.62
C GLU A 46 -4.89 3.57 7.80
N LEU A 47 -3.58 3.48 8.07
CA LEU A 47 -2.72 2.46 7.47
C LEU A 47 -3.23 1.04 7.77
N GLU A 48 -3.60 0.75 9.01
CA GLU A 48 -4.18 -0.53 9.41
C GLU A 48 -5.47 -0.84 8.62
N LEU A 49 -6.32 0.16 8.41
CA LEU A 49 -7.55 0.02 7.63
C LEU A 49 -7.28 -0.27 6.14
N LEU A 50 -6.28 0.41 5.54
CA LEU A 50 -5.87 0.15 4.15
C LEU A 50 -5.27 -1.26 4.00
N LEU A 51 -4.45 -1.70 4.97
CA LEU A 51 -3.89 -3.05 4.98
C LEU A 51 -4.99 -4.12 5.10
N LEU A 52 -6.02 -3.86 5.93
CA LEU A 52 -7.19 -4.73 6.03
C LEU A 52 -7.95 -4.80 4.69
N ALA A 53 -8.13 -3.68 3.99
CA ALA A 53 -8.76 -3.64 2.68
C ALA A 53 -7.96 -4.41 1.63
N CYS A 54 -6.63 -4.33 1.63
CA CYS A 54 -5.77 -5.10 0.73
C CYS A 54 -5.97 -6.61 0.95
N ARG A 55 -5.95 -7.04 2.21
CA ARG A 55 -6.20 -8.44 2.58
C ARG A 55 -7.58 -8.91 2.13
N ALA A 56 -8.62 -8.10 2.33
CA ALA A 56 -9.98 -8.43 1.90
C ALA A 56 -10.11 -8.50 0.35
N ALA A 57 -9.29 -7.73 -0.36
CA ALA A 57 -9.24 -7.70 -1.82
C ALA A 57 -8.35 -8.80 -2.43
N GLY A 58 -7.65 -9.59 -1.61
CA GLY A 58 -6.69 -10.61 -2.08
C GLY A 58 -5.39 -10.02 -2.63
N LEU A 59 -5.05 -8.80 -2.22
CA LEU A 59 -3.84 -8.08 -2.63
C LEU A 59 -2.80 -8.11 -1.49
N ASP A 60 -1.54 -8.39 -1.81
CA ASP A 60 -0.44 -8.15 -0.89
C ASP A 60 -0.25 -6.64 -0.67
N ALA A 61 0.38 -6.25 0.43
CA ALA A 61 0.63 -4.84 0.69
C ALA A 61 1.93 -4.61 1.46
N PHE A 62 2.56 -3.49 1.18
CA PHE A 62 3.69 -2.98 1.95
C PHE A 62 3.61 -1.47 2.08
N ALA A 63 4.12 -0.95 3.19
CA ALA A 63 4.09 0.46 3.51
C ALA A 63 5.50 1.06 3.46
N ARG A 64 5.62 2.25 2.87
CA ARG A 64 6.78 3.13 3.06
C ARG A 64 6.51 4.03 4.25
N VAL A 65 6.99 3.60 5.42
CA VAL A 65 6.82 4.29 6.70
C VAL A 65 7.68 5.55 6.73
N ALA A 66 7.14 6.64 7.28
CA ALA A 66 7.91 7.86 7.49
C ALA A 66 9.10 7.55 8.41
N PRO A 67 10.33 7.96 8.08
CA PRO A 67 11.48 7.67 8.91
C PRO A 67 11.41 8.46 10.21
N THR A 68 11.91 7.85 11.28
CA THR A 68 11.97 8.45 12.62
C THR A 68 13.07 9.50 12.74
N ASP A 69 14.05 9.49 11.82
CA ASP A 69 15.11 10.49 11.69
C ASP A 69 15.63 10.50 10.24
N TYR A 70 15.78 11.69 9.66
CA TYR A 70 16.47 11.91 8.37
C TYR A 70 17.86 12.54 8.53
N ALA A 71 18.24 12.91 9.76
CA ALA A 71 19.38 13.78 10.05
C ALA A 71 20.64 13.06 10.55
N THR A 72 20.60 11.75 10.80
CA THR A 72 21.81 10.98 11.12
C THR A 72 22.55 10.57 9.85
N VAL A 73 23.43 11.46 9.39
CA VAL A 73 24.55 11.16 8.48
C VAL A 73 25.87 11.27 9.24
#